data_AF-A0A7J4SD12-F1
#
_entry.id   AF-A0A7J4SD12-F1
#
_cell.length_a   1.000
_cell.length_b   1.000
_cell.length_c   1.000
_cell.angle_alpha   90.00
_cell.angle_beta   90.00
_cell.angle_gamma   90.00
#
_symmetry.space_group_name_H-M   'P 1'
#
loop_
_entity.id
_entity.type
_entity.pdbx_description
1 polymer ?
#
loop_
_entity_poly.entity_id
_entity_poly.type
_entity_poly.pdbx_seq_one_letter_code
_entity_poly.pdbx_strand_id
1 'polypeptide(L)'
;VARVHDRGLSNIGTVLQGRLHRTLGDIEKISEILGSAADHRICKGIYLEPENIAFTGRSDITSATIQAIDAALDCGAYVGIASHDTNIVKHSLTALEDRGMGPGIPDPRELAGPQRPGKGPGYEFQMLLGVRGDIRRRLAKQGHRTRVYLPYGSKWYEYGVRRLRENPDVAWHITKALFFPWSNRR
;
A
#
# COMPACT_ATOMS: atom_id res chain seq x y z
N VAL A 1 4.72 -7.92 -15.17
CA VAL A 1 5.88 -7.93 -14.25
C VAL A 1 6.82 -9.10 -14.53
N ALA A 2 6.33 -10.35 -14.59
CA ALA A 2 7.14 -11.55 -14.90
C ALA A 2 8.03 -11.38 -16.14
N ARG A 3 7.46 -11.03 -17.31
CA ARG A 3 8.23 -10.79 -18.54
C ARG A 3 9.34 -9.73 -18.42
N VAL A 4 9.24 -8.80 -17.46
CA VAL A 4 10.28 -7.79 -17.23
C VAL A 4 11.40 -8.38 -16.37
N HIS A 5 11.06 -9.21 -15.39
CA HIS A 5 12.02 -10.00 -14.62
C HIS A 5 12.76 -11.02 -15.50
N ASP A 6 12.07 -11.67 -16.43
CA ASP A 6 12.69 -12.60 -17.41
C ASP A 6 13.77 -11.92 -18.29
N ARG A 7 13.71 -10.59 -18.39
CA ARG A 7 14.71 -9.76 -19.09
C ARG A 7 15.85 -9.30 -18.18
N GLY A 8 15.95 -9.83 -16.95
CA GLY A 8 16.96 -9.48 -15.95
C GLY A 8 16.70 -8.20 -15.16
N LEU A 9 15.49 -7.60 -15.25
CA LEU A 9 15.14 -6.37 -14.56
C LEU A 9 14.28 -6.67 -13.32
N SER A 10 14.90 -6.72 -12.15
CA SER A 10 14.27 -7.14 -10.87
C SER A 10 13.86 -5.99 -9.94
N ASN A 11 14.14 -4.74 -10.30
CA ASN A 11 13.79 -3.56 -9.51
C ASN A 11 12.36 -3.05 -9.75
N ILE A 12 11.45 -3.94 -10.18
CA ILE A 12 10.07 -3.63 -10.54
C ILE A 12 9.10 -4.45 -9.71
N GLY A 13 8.06 -3.79 -9.21
CA GLY A 13 6.94 -4.40 -8.50
C GLY A 13 5.61 -4.16 -9.19
N THR A 14 4.52 -4.53 -8.51
CA THR A 14 3.15 -4.31 -8.98
C THR A 14 2.36 -3.49 -7.98
N VAL A 15 1.26 -2.88 -8.44
CA VAL A 15 0.23 -2.31 -7.57
C VAL A 15 -1.00 -3.19 -7.68
N LEU A 16 -1.48 -3.70 -6.57
CA LEU A 16 -2.69 -4.52 -6.52
C LEU A 16 -3.75 -3.82 -5.65
N GLN A 17 -5.01 -3.98 -6.04
CA GLN A 17 -6.14 -3.28 -5.45
C GLN A 17 -6.94 -4.24 -4.58
N GLY A 18 -6.89 -4.07 -3.26
CA GLY A 18 -7.57 -4.96 -2.31
C GLY A 18 -9.07 -5.12 -2.56
N ARG A 19 -9.73 -4.12 -3.15
CA ARG A 19 -11.18 -4.20 -3.43
C ARG A 19 -11.59 -5.15 -4.56
N LEU A 20 -10.69 -5.55 -5.46
CA LEU A 20 -11.07 -6.40 -6.59
C LEU A 20 -11.18 -7.87 -6.15
N HIS A 21 -12.21 -8.58 -6.61
CA HIS A 21 -12.41 -9.99 -6.25
C HIS A 21 -11.25 -10.89 -6.67
N ARG A 22 -10.57 -10.54 -7.77
CA ARG A 22 -9.44 -11.30 -8.32
C ARG A 22 -8.12 -11.14 -7.56
N THR A 23 -8.01 -10.15 -6.67
CA THR A 23 -6.70 -9.72 -6.13
C THR A 23 -5.96 -10.80 -5.36
N LEU A 24 -6.65 -11.64 -4.59
CA LEU A 24 -6.00 -12.72 -3.85
C LEU A 24 -5.33 -13.72 -4.81
N GLY A 25 -6.06 -14.18 -5.85
CA GLY A 25 -5.48 -15.06 -6.86
C GLY A 25 -4.37 -14.41 -7.68
N ASP A 26 -4.43 -13.09 -7.91
CA ASP A 26 -3.32 -12.37 -8.56
C ASP A 26 -2.06 -12.31 -7.67
N ILE A 27 -2.21 -12.15 -6.34
CA ILE A 27 -1.08 -12.16 -5.38
C ILE A 27 -0.40 -13.52 -5.39
N GLU A 28 -1.17 -14.59 -5.22
CA GLU A 28 -0.67 -15.97 -5.19
C GLU A 28 0.09 -16.28 -6.49
N LYS A 29 -0.56 -16.03 -7.64
CA LYS A 29 0.03 -16.30 -8.95
C LYS A 29 1.31 -15.51 -9.21
N ILE A 30 1.34 -14.23 -8.88
CA ILE A 30 2.54 -13.41 -9.09
C ILE A 30 3.66 -13.85 -8.14
N SER A 31 3.33 -14.19 -6.90
CA SER A 31 4.31 -14.64 -5.91
C SER A 31 4.87 -16.01 -6.25
N GLU A 32 4.07 -16.92 -6.80
CA GLU A 32 4.54 -18.21 -7.32
C GLU A 32 5.54 -18.03 -8.46
N ILE A 33 5.25 -17.12 -9.39
CA ILE A 33 6.13 -16.87 -10.55
C ILE A 33 7.43 -16.17 -10.14
N LEU A 34 7.37 -15.17 -9.25
CA LEU A 34 8.52 -14.34 -8.90
C LEU A 34 9.28 -14.83 -7.65
N GLY A 35 8.69 -15.71 -6.86
CA GLY A 35 9.21 -16.13 -5.57
C GLY A 35 9.58 -14.94 -4.68
N SER A 36 10.78 -14.98 -4.14
CA SER A 36 11.32 -13.96 -3.22
C SER A 36 11.55 -12.58 -3.88
N ALA A 37 11.43 -12.48 -5.21
CA ALA A 37 11.47 -11.21 -5.94
C ALA A 37 10.10 -10.50 -6.02
N ALA A 38 9.02 -11.12 -5.52
CA ALA A 38 7.69 -10.52 -5.50
C ALA A 38 7.67 -9.22 -4.67
N ASP A 39 7.13 -8.16 -5.28
CA ASP A 39 7.04 -6.82 -4.68
C ASP A 39 5.68 -6.22 -5.02
N HIS A 40 4.85 -6.05 -3.99
CA HIS A 40 3.47 -5.63 -4.13
C HIS A 40 3.21 -4.36 -3.32
N ARG A 41 2.76 -3.32 -3.99
CA ARG A 41 2.07 -2.20 -3.33
C ARG A 41 0.59 -2.54 -3.26
N ILE A 42 0.07 -2.75 -2.05
CA ILE A 42 -1.36 -3.01 -1.83
C ILE A 42 -2.06 -1.70 -1.48
N CYS A 43 -3.07 -1.33 -2.24
CA CYS A 43 -3.95 -0.19 -1.95
C CYS A 43 -5.42 -0.62 -2.01
N LYS A 44 -6.35 0.21 -1.52
CA LYS A 44 -7.79 -0.11 -1.63
C LYS A 44 -8.28 -0.21 -3.08
N GLY A 45 -7.75 0.63 -3.97
CA GLY A 45 -8.32 0.93 -5.28
C GLY A 45 -9.14 2.22 -5.25
N ILE A 46 -8.96 3.08 -6.26
CA ILE A 46 -9.56 4.44 -6.29
C ILE A 46 -10.74 4.58 -7.24
N TYR A 47 -10.87 3.65 -8.20
CA TYR A 47 -11.91 3.68 -9.22
C TYR A 47 -13.22 3.11 -8.70
N LEU A 48 -14.33 3.66 -9.20
CA LEU A 48 -15.68 3.15 -8.94
C LEU A 48 -15.96 1.98 -9.90
N GLU A 49 -15.59 0.79 -9.47
CA GLU A 49 -15.80 -0.46 -10.21
C GLU A 49 -17.18 -1.06 -9.90
N PRO A 50 -17.79 -1.80 -10.85
CA PRO A 50 -19.06 -2.48 -10.62
C PRO A 50 -18.93 -3.65 -9.63
N GLU A 51 -20.02 -3.95 -8.92
CA GLU A 51 -20.07 -4.94 -7.83
C GLU A 51 -19.73 -6.36 -8.27
N ASN A 52 -19.90 -6.70 -9.54
CA ASN A 52 -19.56 -8.03 -10.05
C ASN A 52 -18.04 -8.29 -10.08
N ILE A 53 -17.20 -7.26 -10.05
CA ILE A 53 -15.73 -7.40 -10.07
C ILE A 53 -15.04 -6.84 -8.83
N ALA A 54 -15.76 -6.10 -7.99
CA ALA A 54 -15.18 -5.42 -6.85
C ALA A 54 -16.14 -5.26 -5.67
N PHE A 55 -15.60 -5.35 -4.47
CA PHE A 55 -16.28 -4.89 -3.26
C PHE A 55 -16.55 -3.38 -3.36
N THR A 56 -17.78 -2.96 -3.05
CA THR A 56 -18.23 -1.55 -3.05
C THR A 56 -18.49 -1.03 -1.65
N GLY A 57 -18.87 -1.90 -0.72
CA GLY A 57 -19.06 -1.58 0.70
C GLY A 57 -17.76 -1.13 1.37
N ARG A 58 -17.81 -0.06 2.18
CA ARG A 58 -16.62 0.50 2.84
C ARG A 58 -15.94 -0.48 3.80
N SER A 59 -16.72 -1.25 4.55
CA SER A 59 -16.24 -2.34 5.41
C SER A 59 -15.59 -3.42 4.57
N ASP A 60 -16.23 -3.81 3.48
CA ASP A 60 -15.83 -4.94 2.64
C ASP A 60 -14.53 -4.63 1.90
N ILE A 61 -14.42 -3.41 1.35
CA ILE A 61 -13.16 -2.90 0.78
C ILE A 61 -12.04 -2.93 1.82
N THR A 62 -12.34 -2.55 3.07
CA THR A 62 -11.33 -2.52 4.14
C THR A 62 -10.88 -3.94 4.52
N SER A 63 -11.83 -4.85 4.68
CA SER A 63 -11.57 -6.27 4.95
C SER A 63 -10.79 -6.93 3.81
N ALA A 64 -11.21 -6.74 2.56
CA ALA A 64 -10.53 -7.30 1.40
C ALA A 64 -9.11 -6.74 1.21
N THR A 65 -8.89 -5.46 1.55
CA THR A 65 -7.53 -4.88 1.53
C THR A 65 -6.65 -5.46 2.63
N ILE A 66 -7.20 -5.72 3.81
CA ILE A 66 -6.49 -6.42 4.89
C ILE A 66 -6.10 -7.83 4.44
N GLN A 67 -7.05 -8.60 3.89
CA GLN A 67 -6.78 -9.95 3.38
C GLN A 67 -5.71 -9.95 2.29
N ALA A 68 -5.71 -8.96 1.40
CA ALA A 68 -4.68 -8.81 0.37
C ALA A 68 -3.30 -8.46 0.95
N ILE A 69 -3.23 -7.70 2.05
CA ILE A 69 -1.96 -7.43 2.74
C ILE A 69 -1.44 -8.73 3.38
N ASP A 70 -2.30 -9.43 4.12
CA ASP A 70 -1.93 -10.68 4.80
C ASP A 70 -1.47 -11.73 3.80
N ALA A 71 -2.23 -11.96 2.72
CA ALA A 71 -1.86 -12.89 1.65
C ALA A 71 -0.50 -12.56 1.02
N ALA A 72 -0.23 -11.28 0.73
CA ALA A 72 1.06 -10.87 0.17
C ALA A 72 2.21 -11.07 1.16
N LEU A 73 1.96 -10.85 2.47
CA LEU A 73 2.94 -11.14 3.51
C LEU A 73 3.19 -12.66 3.63
N ASP A 74 2.15 -13.48 3.58
CA ASP A 74 2.26 -14.93 3.73
C ASP A 74 2.95 -15.59 2.53
N CYS A 75 2.78 -15.03 1.33
CA CYS A 75 3.54 -15.44 0.15
C CYS A 75 5.02 -15.00 0.15
N GLY A 76 5.52 -14.35 1.22
CA GLY A 76 6.91 -13.90 1.32
C GLY A 76 7.25 -12.65 0.50
N ALA A 77 6.26 -12.03 -0.16
CA ALA A 77 6.49 -10.85 -0.97
C ALA A 77 6.92 -9.66 -0.12
N TYR A 78 7.60 -8.70 -0.76
CA TYR A 78 7.79 -7.38 -0.17
C TYR A 78 6.50 -6.57 -0.28
N VAL A 79 5.99 -6.04 0.84
CA VAL A 79 4.68 -5.38 0.87
C VAL A 79 4.76 -3.88 1.14
N GLY A 80 4.40 -3.07 0.15
CA GLY A 80 4.12 -1.65 0.30
C GLY A 80 2.68 -1.44 0.74
N ILE A 81 2.46 -1.20 2.04
CA ILE A 81 1.14 -1.01 2.66
C ILE A 81 0.67 0.43 2.39
N ALA A 82 -0.11 0.63 1.33
CA ALA A 82 -0.49 1.95 0.85
C ALA A 82 -1.89 2.38 1.32
N SER A 83 -1.99 2.83 2.57
CA SER A 83 -3.26 3.23 3.18
C SER A 83 -3.11 4.37 4.20
N HIS A 84 -4.13 5.23 4.28
CA HIS A 84 -4.33 6.19 5.37
C HIS A 84 -5.44 5.75 6.34
N ASP A 85 -6.04 4.58 6.09
CA ASP A 85 -7.07 4.03 6.95
C ASP A 85 -6.44 3.48 8.22
N THR A 86 -6.87 3.98 9.37
CA THR A 86 -6.35 3.57 10.68
C THR A 86 -6.63 2.12 10.99
N ASN A 87 -7.73 1.55 10.48
CA ASN A 87 -8.06 0.14 10.72
C ASN A 87 -7.08 -0.76 9.98
N ILE A 88 -6.77 -0.42 8.72
CA ILE A 88 -5.77 -1.16 7.93
C ILE A 88 -4.38 -1.02 8.55
N VAL A 89 -3.98 0.20 8.94
CA VAL A 89 -2.67 0.42 9.58
C VAL A 89 -2.56 -0.34 10.90
N LYS A 90 -3.59 -0.30 11.75
CA LYS A 90 -3.61 -1.02 13.02
C LYS A 90 -3.51 -2.53 12.80
N HIS A 91 -4.34 -3.09 11.92
CA HIS A 91 -4.28 -4.50 11.55
C HIS A 91 -2.90 -4.89 11.05
N SER A 92 -2.34 -4.10 10.12
CA SER A 92 -1.03 -4.37 9.54
C SER A 92 0.07 -4.42 10.59
N LEU A 93 0.04 -3.54 11.60
CA LEU A 93 1.02 -3.57 12.69
C LEU A 93 0.91 -4.87 13.49
N THR A 94 -0.30 -5.28 13.88
CA THR A 94 -0.53 -6.56 14.57
C THR A 94 -0.11 -7.75 13.71
N ALA A 95 -0.49 -7.77 12.43
CA ALA A 95 -0.13 -8.84 11.49
C ALA A 95 1.40 -8.97 11.28
N LEU A 96 2.13 -7.85 11.32
CA LEU A 96 3.59 -7.85 11.28
C LEU A 96 4.18 -8.38 12.59
N GLU A 97 3.69 -7.92 13.75
CA GLU A 97 4.12 -8.41 15.07
C GLU A 97 3.90 -9.92 15.22
N ASP A 98 2.73 -10.43 14.81
CA ASP A 98 2.39 -11.86 14.84
C ASP A 98 3.32 -12.71 13.96
N ARG A 99 3.89 -12.11 12.91
CA ARG A 99 4.87 -12.74 12.01
C ARG A 99 6.32 -12.52 12.46
N GLY A 100 6.54 -11.92 13.63
CA GLY A 100 7.87 -11.58 14.13
C GLY A 100 8.58 -10.49 13.31
N MET A 101 7.83 -9.70 12.54
CA MET A 101 8.36 -8.63 11.69
C MET A 101 8.27 -7.28 12.41
N GLY A 102 9.29 -6.43 12.23
CA GLY A 102 9.28 -5.13 12.89
C GLY A 102 10.48 -4.25 12.56
N PRO A 103 10.51 -3.01 13.08
CA PRO A 103 11.65 -2.12 12.96
C PRO A 103 12.93 -2.76 13.49
N GLY A 104 14.00 -2.80 12.69
CA GLY A 104 15.29 -3.36 13.08
C GLY A 104 15.33 -4.89 13.15
N ILE A 105 14.23 -5.58 12.87
CA ILE A 105 14.16 -7.04 12.83
C ILE A 105 14.32 -7.49 11.37
N PRO A 106 15.29 -8.35 11.04
CA PRO A 106 15.36 -8.98 9.72
C PRO A 106 14.06 -9.73 9.41
N ASP A 107 13.69 -9.78 8.13
CA ASP A 107 12.49 -10.49 7.71
C ASP A 107 12.62 -12.00 8.02
N PRO A 108 11.81 -12.56 8.94
CA PRO A 108 11.97 -13.93 9.42
C PRO A 108 11.30 -14.97 8.50
N ARG A 109 10.55 -14.52 7.48
CA ARG A 109 9.79 -15.41 6.61
C ARG A 109 10.74 -16.21 5.70
N GLU A 110 10.52 -17.52 5.58
CA GLU A 110 11.38 -18.39 4.75
C GLU A 110 11.41 -17.98 3.27
N LEU A 111 10.29 -17.48 2.76
CA LEU A 111 10.13 -17.04 1.38
C LEU A 111 10.63 -15.61 1.11
N ALA A 112 11.19 -14.93 2.13
CA ALA A 112 11.57 -13.53 2.02
C ALA A 112 12.70 -13.29 1.00
N GLY A 113 12.57 -12.19 0.26
CA GLY A 113 13.64 -11.64 -0.57
C GLY A 113 14.82 -11.11 0.25
N PRO A 114 16.01 -10.98 -0.39
CA PRO A 114 17.16 -10.37 0.27
C PRO A 114 16.88 -8.91 0.63
N GLN A 115 17.67 -8.37 1.57
CA GLN A 115 17.61 -6.96 1.90
C GLN A 115 17.96 -6.11 0.66
N ARG A 116 17.15 -5.07 0.40
CA ARG A 116 17.32 -4.17 -0.74
C ARG A 116 17.59 -2.74 -0.29
N PRO A 117 18.51 -2.00 -0.94
CA PRO A 117 18.74 -0.59 -0.62
C PRO A 117 17.47 0.25 -0.68
N GLY A 118 17.20 1.03 0.37
CA GLY A 118 16.03 1.91 0.44
C GLY A 118 14.68 1.21 0.69
N LYS A 119 14.68 -0.10 0.94
CA LYS A 119 13.49 -0.89 1.34
C LYS A 119 13.54 -1.20 2.84
N GLY A 120 12.38 -1.49 3.44
CA GLY A 120 12.28 -1.99 4.82
C GLY A 120 12.53 -3.49 4.93
N PRO A 121 12.39 -4.08 6.14
CA PRO A 121 12.54 -5.52 6.36
C PRO A 121 11.28 -6.27 5.91
N GLY A 122 11.11 -6.44 4.60
CA GLY A 122 9.93 -7.13 4.03
C GLY A 122 8.70 -6.26 3.79
N TYR A 123 8.63 -5.06 4.37
CA TYR A 123 7.50 -4.14 4.18
C TYR A 123 7.88 -2.66 4.22
N GLU A 124 6.94 -1.78 3.87
CA GLU A 124 6.95 -0.35 4.21
C GLU A 124 5.53 0.22 4.23
N PHE A 125 5.30 1.31 4.96
CA PHE A 125 4.04 2.06 4.91
C PHE A 125 4.11 3.20 3.90
N GLN A 126 3.14 3.28 3.00
CA GLN A 126 3.11 4.29 1.94
C GLN A 126 1.89 5.21 2.07
N MET A 127 2.12 6.51 2.00
CA MET A 127 1.05 7.52 2.14
C MET A 127 1.20 8.63 1.10
N LEU A 128 0.10 9.29 0.75
CA LEU A 128 0.12 10.46 -0.14
C LEU A 128 0.67 11.67 0.63
N LEU A 129 1.39 12.55 -0.07
CA LEU A 129 1.73 13.84 0.52
C LEU A 129 0.45 14.60 0.91
N GLY A 130 0.42 15.14 2.13
CA GLY A 130 -0.66 16.03 2.59
C GLY A 130 -1.92 15.33 3.09
N VAL A 131 -1.95 14.01 3.20
CA VAL A 131 -3.10 13.26 3.73
C VAL A 131 -2.71 12.50 5.00
N ARG A 132 -3.38 12.79 6.13
CA ARG A 132 -3.16 12.13 7.44
C ARG A 132 -1.68 11.97 7.79
N GLY A 133 -0.94 13.08 7.71
CA GLY A 133 0.51 13.10 7.92
C GLY A 133 0.92 12.68 9.34
N ASP A 134 0.00 12.78 10.31
CA ASP A 134 0.12 12.33 11.69
C ASP A 134 0.45 10.84 11.77
N ILE A 135 -0.26 9.99 11.03
CA ILE A 135 -0.05 8.55 11.03
C ILE A 135 1.34 8.21 10.51
N ARG A 136 1.72 8.79 9.37
CA ARG A 136 3.05 8.58 8.79
C ARG A 136 4.16 8.98 9.76
N ARG A 137 4.05 10.15 10.38
CA ARG A 137 5.06 10.64 11.33
C ARG A 137 5.15 9.73 12.55
N ARG A 138 4.02 9.24 13.06
CA ARG A 138 3.99 8.28 14.18
C ARG A 138 4.69 6.98 13.80
N LEU A 139 4.36 6.38 12.66
CA LEU A 139 5.00 5.16 12.16
C LEU A 139 6.51 5.34 11.97
N ALA A 140 6.94 6.48 11.40
CA ALA A 140 8.35 6.79 11.23
C ALA A 140 9.08 6.95 12.58
N LYS A 141 8.46 7.60 13.58
CA LYS A 141 9.01 7.72 14.94
C LYS A 141 9.14 6.35 15.63
N GLN A 142 8.23 5.43 15.32
CA GLN A 142 8.28 4.04 15.79
C GLN A 142 9.32 3.19 15.04
N GLY A 143 10.06 3.76 14.07
CA GLY A 143 11.11 3.06 13.34
C GLY A 143 10.66 2.32 12.08
N HIS A 144 9.35 2.32 11.77
CA HIS A 144 8.87 1.70 10.54
C HIS A 144 9.34 2.50 9.31
N ARG A 145 9.71 1.79 8.23
CA ARG A 145 9.98 2.43 6.95
C ARG A 145 8.68 3.05 6.44
N THR A 146 8.75 4.36 6.16
CA THR A 146 7.64 5.08 5.52
C THR A 146 8.08 5.69 4.20
N ARG A 147 7.14 5.77 3.25
CA ARG A 147 7.33 6.38 1.93
C ARG A 147 6.20 7.34 1.63
N VAL A 148 6.53 8.47 1.03
CA VAL A 148 5.55 9.47 0.58
C VAL A 148 5.41 9.41 -0.93
N TYR A 149 4.20 9.19 -1.42
CA TYR A 149 3.87 9.35 -2.82
C TYR A 149 3.69 10.84 -3.11
N LEU A 150 4.62 11.39 -3.89
CA LEU A 150 4.72 12.81 -4.24
C LEU A 150 4.48 13.00 -5.74
N PRO A 151 3.27 13.41 -6.16
CA PRO A 151 3.06 13.91 -7.52
C PRO A 151 3.88 15.20 -7.71
N TYR A 152 4.56 15.32 -8.85
CA TYR A 152 5.27 16.53 -9.27
C TYR A 152 5.14 16.73 -10.78
N GLY A 153 5.32 17.96 -11.26
CA GLY A 153 5.23 18.32 -12.68
C GLY A 153 4.23 19.45 -12.98
N SER A 154 4.30 20.01 -14.19
CA SER A 154 3.50 21.18 -14.60
C SER A 154 2.00 20.90 -14.71
N LYS A 155 1.60 19.65 -14.98
CA LYS A 155 0.18 19.22 -15.11
C LYS A 155 -0.48 18.84 -13.78
N TRP A 156 -0.07 19.46 -12.67
CA TRP A 156 -0.58 19.14 -11.34
C TRP A 156 -2.09 19.40 -11.20
N TYR A 157 -2.62 20.40 -11.90
CA TYR A 157 -4.03 20.77 -11.85
C TYR A 157 -4.92 19.65 -12.42
N GLU A 158 -4.61 19.14 -13.61
CA GLU A 158 -5.32 18.02 -14.25
C GLU A 158 -5.29 16.77 -13.36
N TYR A 159 -4.12 16.47 -12.77
CA TYR A 159 -3.96 15.37 -11.83
C TYR A 159 -4.87 15.51 -10.60
N GLY A 160 -4.95 16.72 -10.02
CA GLY A 160 -5.84 17.03 -8.90
C GLY A 160 -7.32 16.86 -9.26
N VAL A 161 -7.75 17.44 -10.38
CA VAL A 161 -9.13 17.35 -10.87
C VAL A 161 -9.55 15.91 -11.14
N ARG A 162 -8.67 15.09 -11.73
CA ARG A 162 -8.99 13.69 -11.99
C ARG A 162 -9.19 12.90 -10.69
N ARG A 163 -8.36 13.16 -9.67
CA ARG A 163 -8.51 12.54 -8.34
C ARG A 163 -9.80 12.93 -7.64
N LEU A 164 -10.27 14.16 -7.84
CA LEU A 164 -11.58 14.61 -7.35
C LEU A 164 -12.74 13.88 -8.05
N ARG A 165 -12.64 13.71 -9.37
CA ARG A 165 -13.68 13.03 -10.17
C ARG A 165 -13.75 11.52 -9.91
N GLU A 166 -12.59 10.87 -9.78
CA GLU A 166 -12.49 9.42 -9.55
C GLU A 166 -13.03 9.02 -8.16
N ASN A 167 -12.93 9.91 -7.17
CA ASN A 167 -13.53 9.68 -5.86
C ASN A 167 -13.88 11.03 -5.17
N PRO A 168 -15.17 11.39 -5.07
CA PRO A 168 -15.61 12.65 -4.44
C PRO A 168 -15.15 12.81 -2.98
N ASP A 169 -14.89 11.73 -2.25
CA ASP A 169 -14.36 11.80 -0.88
C ASP A 169 -12.94 12.39 -0.84
N VAL A 170 -12.19 12.30 -1.94
CA VAL A 170 -10.89 12.99 -2.09
C VAL A 170 -11.06 14.50 -2.04
N ALA A 171 -12.20 15.03 -2.51
CA ALA A 171 -12.53 16.45 -2.39
C ALA A 171 -12.61 16.87 -0.93
N TRP A 172 -13.21 16.04 -0.08
CA TRP A 172 -13.27 16.32 1.36
C TRP A 172 -11.88 16.37 2.00
N HIS A 173 -10.97 15.48 1.58
CA HIS A 173 -9.59 15.49 2.06
C HIS A 173 -8.80 16.74 1.61
N ILE A 174 -8.98 17.19 0.36
CA ILE A 174 -8.34 18.40 -0.17
C ILE A 174 -8.92 19.67 0.51
N THR A 175 -10.24 19.75 0.64
CA THR A 175 -10.92 20.84 1.36
C THR A 175 -10.44 20.94 2.80
N LYS A 176 -10.34 19.83 3.52
CA LYS A 176 -9.76 19.83 4.88
C LYS A 176 -8.31 20.30 4.93
N ALA A 177 -7.48 19.91 3.96
CA ALA A 177 -6.09 20.33 3.91
C ALA A 177 -5.93 21.84 3.65
N LEU A 178 -6.83 22.45 2.86
CA LEU A 178 -6.83 23.88 2.55
C LEU A 178 -7.37 24.74 3.71
N PHE A 179 -8.50 24.34 4.32
CA PHE A 179 -9.17 25.14 5.34
C PHE A 179 -8.74 24.82 6.78
N PHE A 180 -8.17 23.63 7.02
CA PHE A 180 -7.70 23.19 8.34
C PHE A 180 -6.28 22.60 8.27
N PRO A 181 -5.26 23.32 7.76
CA PRO A 181 -3.91 22.80 7.55
C PRO A 181 -3.24 22.28 8.83
N TRP A 182 -3.65 22.80 10.01
CA TRP A 182 -3.19 22.32 11.32
C TRP A 182 -3.60 20.88 11.64
N SER A 183 -4.70 20.38 11.07
CA SER A 183 -5.12 18.98 11.25
C SER A 183 -4.10 17.97 10.70
N ASN A 184 -3.30 18.38 9.72
CA ASN A 184 -2.21 17.58 9.15
C ASN A 184 -0.85 17.83 9.82
N ARG A 185 -0.72 18.82 10.71
CA ARG A 185 0.54 19.25 11.33
C ARG A 185 0.81 18.65 12.72
N ARG A 186 -0.21 18.08 13.39
CA ARG A 186 -0.03 17.41 14.69
C ARG A 186 0.54 16.01 14.53
#